data_AF-A0A4Q6CER5-F1
#
_entry.id   AF-A0A4Q6CER5-F1
#
_cell.length_a   1.000
_cell.length_b   1.000
_cell.length_c   1.000
_cell.angle_alpha   90.00
_cell.angle_beta   90.00
_cell.angle_gamma   90.00
#
_symmetry.space_group_name_H-M   'P 1'
#
loop_
_entity.id
_entity.type
_entity.pdbx_description
1 polymer ?
#
loop_
_entity_poly.entity_id
_entity_poly.type
_entity_poly.pdbx_seq_one_letter_code
_entity_poly.pdbx_strand_id
1 'polypeptide(L)' 'NKVAFARQAYNDSVMAYNNKREVFPSSLVAGMFNFAIAAVLDIPADKAEVRDAPKVKF' A
#
# COMPACT_ATOMS: atom_id res chain seq x y z
N ASN A 1 13.54 -12.63 -2.30
CA ASN A 1 13.61 -11.16 -2.44
C ASN A 1 12.53 -10.50 -3.31
N LYS A 2 11.93 -11.15 -4.32
CA LYS A 2 10.93 -10.50 -5.20
C LYS A 2 9.73 -9.89 -4.46
N VAL A 3 9.15 -10.63 -3.50
CA VAL A 3 8.00 -10.16 -2.70
C VAL A 3 8.34 -8.94 -1.84
N ALA A 4 9.54 -8.91 -1.25
CA ALA A 4 9.99 -7.78 -0.43
C ALA A 4 10.21 -6.52 -1.29
N PHE A 5 10.82 -6.67 -2.47
CA PHE A 5 11.00 -5.58 -3.41
C PHE A 5 9.67 -5.03 -3.95
N ALA A 6 8.72 -5.92 -4.29
CA ALA A 6 7.39 -5.52 -4.72
C ALA A 6 6.63 -4.74 -3.63
N ARG A 7 6.76 -5.14 -2.36
CA ARG A 7 6.18 -4.41 -1.22
C ARG A 7 6.79 -3.02 -1.09
N GLN A 8 8.12 -2.92 -1.20
CA GLN A 8 8.80 -1.64 -1.13
C GLN A 8 8.29 -0.70 -2.22
N ALA A 9 8.28 -1.15 -3.49
CA ALA A 9 7.76 -0.35 -4.59
C ALA A 9 6.29 0.06 -4.41
N TYR A 10 5.45 -0.84 -3.89
CA TYR A 10 4.07 -0.51 -3.55
C TYR A 10 4.01 0.58 -2.47
N ASN A 11 4.72 0.43 -1.36
CA ASN A 11 4.73 1.39 -0.26
C ASN A 11 5.28 2.76 -0.70
N ASP A 12 6.31 2.77 -1.54
CA ASP A 12 6.86 4.00 -2.12
C ASP A 12 5.81 4.72 -2.98
N SER A 13 5.04 3.98 -3.77
CA SER A 13 3.95 4.55 -4.58
C SER A 13 2.80 5.09 -3.72
N VAL A 14 2.47 4.41 -2.61
CA VAL A 14 1.49 4.88 -1.62
C VAL A 14 1.94 6.19 -0.99
N MET A 15 3.21 6.29 -0.60
CA MET A 15 3.76 7.54 -0.05
C MET A 15 3.72 8.67 -1.08
N ALA A 16 4.16 8.43 -2.32
CA ALA A 16 4.13 9.42 -3.38
C ALA A 16 2.69 9.90 -3.68
N TYR A 17 1.73 8.97 -3.71
CA TYR A 17 0.32 9.28 -3.87
C TYR A 17 -0.23 10.14 -2.72
N ASN A 18 0.02 9.73 -1.47
CA ASN A 18 -0.47 10.44 -0.29
C ASN A 18 0.10 11.86 -0.22
N ASN A 19 1.41 12.02 -0.45
CA ASN A 19 2.04 13.34 -0.53
C ASN A 19 1.43 14.20 -1.63
N LYS A 20 1.24 13.62 -2.83
CA LYS A 20 0.64 14.36 -3.96
C LYS A 20 -0.79 14.77 -3.65
N ARG A 21 -1.60 13.91 -3.03
CA ARG A 21 -2.98 14.20 -2.62
C ARG A 21 -3.04 15.40 -1.67
N GLU A 22 -2.06 15.57 -0.80
CA GLU A 22 -2.08 16.60 0.25
C GLU A 22 -1.58 17.98 -0.20
N VAL A 23 -0.89 18.06 -1.35
CA VAL A 23 -0.31 19.31 -1.86
C VAL A 23 -1.25 20.02 -2.84
N PHE A 24 -1.33 21.36 -2.76
CA PHE A 24 -2.07 22.18 -3.71
C PHE A 24 -1.50 22.05 -5.14
N PRO A 25 -2.34 21.96 -6.20
CA PRO A 25 -3.81 22.02 -6.19
C PRO A 25 -4.51 20.68 -5.98
N SER A 26 -3.76 19.58 -5.91
CA SER A 26 -4.31 18.22 -5.83
C SER A 26 -5.19 18.00 -4.60
N SER A 27 -4.93 18.68 -3.48
CA SER A 27 -5.75 18.57 -2.26
C SER A 27 -7.20 19.06 -2.44
N LEU A 28 -7.42 20.05 -3.30
CA LEU A 28 -8.77 20.50 -3.65
C LEU A 28 -9.50 19.43 -4.47
N VAL A 29 -8.84 18.91 -5.50
CA VAL A 29 -9.38 17.83 -6.33
C VAL A 29 -9.66 16.59 -5.48
N ALA A 30 -8.74 16.23 -4.57
CA ALA A 30 -8.90 15.12 -3.66
C ALA A 30 -10.12 15.28 -2.74
N GLY A 31 -10.34 16.48 -2.20
CA GLY A 31 -11.54 16.77 -1.41
C GLY A 31 -12.83 16.71 -2.25
N MET A 32 -12.83 17.31 -3.44
CA MET A 32 -14.02 17.36 -4.32
C MET A 32 -14.46 15.99 -4.82
N PHE A 33 -13.51 15.10 -5.11
CA PHE A 33 -13.77 13.76 -5.67
C PHE A 33 -13.58 12.63 -4.65
N ASN A 34 -13.42 12.96 -3.37
CA ASN A 34 -13.26 12.01 -2.27
C ASN A 34 -12.13 10.98 -2.48
N PHE A 35 -10.98 11.43 -2.98
CA PHE A 35 -9.79 10.59 -3.05
C PHE A 35 -9.19 10.41 -1.65
N ALA A 36 -9.33 9.20 -1.10
CA ALA A 36 -8.96 8.88 0.27
C ALA A 36 -7.46 8.56 0.45
N ILE A 37 -7.03 8.38 1.70
CA ILE A 37 -5.68 7.92 2.01
C ILE A 37 -5.44 6.47 1.58
N ALA A 38 -4.34 6.23 0.88
CA ALA A 38 -3.92 4.88 0.53
C ALA A 38 -3.17 4.26 1.71
N ALA A 39 -3.50 2.99 2.00
CA ALA A 39 -2.85 2.22 3.04
C ALA A 39 -1.58 1.53 2.52
N VAL A 40 -0.54 1.53 3.34
CA VAL A 40 0.68 0.76 3.08
C VAL A 40 0.42 -0.74 3.20
N LEU A 41 1.18 -1.53 2.45
CA LEU A 41 1.16 -2.98 2.57
C LEU A 41 2.11 -3.35 3.70
N ASP A 42 1.51 -3.58 4.87
CA ASP A 42 2.23 -4.05 6.05
C ASP A 42 1.99 -5.55 6.27
N ILE A 43 3.01 -6.24 6.79
CA ILE A 43 2.84 -7.59 7.35
C ILE A 43 2.93 -7.41 8.87
N PRO A 44 1.81 -7.53 9.60
CA PRO A 44 1.86 -7.56 11.06
C PRO A 44 2.84 -8.64 11.52
N ALA A 45 3.74 -8.31 12.45
CA ALA A 45 4.77 -9.22 12.95
C ALA A 45 4.18 -10.54 13.50
N ASP A 46 2.93 -10.46 13.92
CA ASP A 46 2.04 -11.47 14.48
C ASP A 46 1.40 -12.41 13.43
N LYS A 47 1.62 -12.19 12.12
CA LYS A 47 1.12 -13.03 11.02
C LYS A 47 2.23 -13.61 10.14
N ALA A 48 3.17 -14.32 10.75
CA ALA A 48 4.20 -15.08 10.04
C ALA A 48 3.62 -16.14 9.07
N GLU A 49 2.40 -16.62 9.33
CA GLU A 49 1.65 -17.60 8.52
C GLU A 49 1.33 -17.10 7.09
N VAL A 50 1.32 -15.78 6.84
CA VAL A 50 1.08 -15.21 5.50
C VAL A 50 2.26 -15.46 4.56
N ARG A 51 3.40 -15.91 5.09
CA ARG A 51 4.56 -16.34 4.30
C ARG A 51 4.48 -17.81 3.89
N ASP A 52 3.60 -18.61 4.51
CA ASP A 52 3.47 -20.02 4.18
C ASP A 52 2.72 -20.20 2.86
N ALA A 53 3.24 -21.09 2.01
CA ALA A 53 2.59 -21.43 0.76
C ALA A 53 1.22 -22.08 1.05
N PRO A 54 0.16 -21.75 0.27
CA PRO A 54 -1.15 -22.36 0.45
C PRO A 54 -1.05 -23.87 0.26
N LYS A 55 -1.49 -24.64 1.26
CA LYS A 55 -1.51 -26.11 1.19
C LYS A 55 -2.66 -26.56 0.31
N VAL A 56 -2.37 -26.90 -0.95
CA VAL A 56 -3.35 -27.52 -1.84
C VAL A 56 -3.46 -29.00 -1.47
N LYS A 57 -4.65 -29.44 -1.02
CA LYS A 57 -5.00 -30.86 -0.94
C LYS A 57 -5.85 -31.20 -2.16
N PHE A 58 -5.45 -32.23 -2.90
CA PHE A 58 -6.26 -32.88 -3.93
C PHE A 58 -7.21 -33.89 -3.28
#